data_AF-A0A1C3X7Z3-F1
#
_entry.id   AF-A0A1C3X7Z3-F1
#
_cell.length_a   1.000
_cell.length_b   1.000
_cell.length_c   1.000
_cell.angle_alpha   90.00
_cell.angle_beta   90.00
_cell.angle_gamma   90.00
#
_symmetry.space_group_name_H-M   'P 1'
#
loop_
_entity.id
_entity.type
_entity.pdbx_description
1 polymer ?
#
loop_
_entity_poly.entity_id
_entity_poly.type
_entity_poly.pdbx_seq_one_letter_code
_entity_poly.pdbx_strand_id
1 'polypeptide(L)' 'MGHFSTDQLPDLHMEILPPERVEESCTDAKACLCCRRMRSAARMDDDGCGICDECLAP' A
#
# COMPACT_ATOMS: atom_id res chain seq x y z
N MET A 1 -6.30 -37.10 14.04
CA MET A 1 -7.18 -35.95 13.73
C MET A 1 -7.11 -35.02 14.94
N GLY A 2 -6.49 -33.86 14.80
CA GLY A 2 -6.17 -32.98 15.94
C GLY A 2 -7.34 -32.04 16.26
N HIS A 3 -7.77 -32.03 17.52
CA HIS A 3 -8.72 -31.04 18.03
C HIS A 3 -7.97 -29.74 18.31
N PHE A 4 -8.26 -28.70 17.54
CA PHE A 4 -7.91 -27.33 17.91
C PHE A 4 -8.96 -26.85 18.91
N SER A 5 -8.58 -26.69 20.17
CA SER A 5 -9.45 -26.07 21.17
C SER A 5 -9.66 -24.61 20.76
N THR A 6 -10.83 -24.29 20.22
CA THR A 6 -11.34 -22.93 20.15
C THR A 6 -11.74 -22.51 21.56
N ASP A 7 -10.72 -22.15 22.35
CA ASP A 7 -10.88 -21.45 23.61
C ASP A 7 -11.59 -20.13 23.32
N GLN A 8 -12.73 -19.96 23.99
CA GLN A 8 -13.73 -18.93 23.71
C GLN A 8 -13.15 -17.54 24.00
N LEU A 9 -12.68 -16.86 22.96
CA LEU A 9 -12.49 -15.42 23.03
C LEU A 9 -13.88 -14.80 23.25
N PRO A 10 -14.12 -14.08 24.36
CA PRO A 10 -15.38 -13.38 24.56
C PRO A 10 -15.64 -12.47 23.36
N ASP A 11 -16.91 -12.26 23.03
CA ASP A 11 -17.45 -11.49 21.90
C ASP A 11 -16.96 -10.03 21.93
N LEU A 12 -15.67 -9.85 21.69
CA LEU A 12 -14.98 -8.57 21.73
C LEU A 12 -15.17 -7.97 20.36
N HIS A 13 -16.27 -7.22 20.21
CA HIS A 13 -16.53 -6.40 19.04
C HIS A 13 -15.41 -5.37 18.89
N MET A 14 -14.33 -5.74 18.19
CA MET A 14 -13.24 -4.85 17.83
C MET A 14 -13.63 -4.07 16.57
N GLU A 15 -13.63 -2.75 16.69
CA GLU A 15 -13.85 -1.85 15.57
C GLU A 15 -12.51 -1.49 14.91
N ILE A 16 -12.43 -1.61 13.58
CA ILE A 16 -11.26 -1.17 12.82
C ILE A 16 -11.42 0.32 12.53
N LEU A 17 -10.68 1.15 13.27
CA LEU A 17 -10.64 2.59 13.01
C LEU A 17 -9.76 2.87 11.78
N PRO A 18 -10.21 3.71 10.82
CA PRO A 18 -9.36 4.15 9.73
C PRO A 18 -8.21 5.00 10.28
N PRO A 19 -7.00 4.95 9.68
CA PRO A 19 -5.89 5.78 10.10
C PRO A 19 -6.24 7.27 9.93
N GLU A 20 -5.70 8.12 10.81
CA GLU A 20 -5.82 9.56 10.68
C GLU A 20 -5.24 10.00 9.32
N ARG A 21 -6.08 10.63 8.50
CA ARG A 21 -5.65 11.20 7.23
C ARG A 21 -4.85 12.45 7.55
N VAL A 22 -3.54 12.29 7.68
CA VAL A 22 -2.64 13.43 7.52
C VAL A 22 -2.79 13.83 6.06
N GLU A 23 -3.39 14.99 5.81
CA GLU A 23 -3.37 15.69 4.52
C GLU A 23 -1.93 16.13 4.24
N GLU A 24 -0.99 15.19 4.24
CA GLU A 24 0.34 15.39 3.71
C GLU A 24 0.10 15.48 2.22
N SER A 25 -0.10 16.73 1.78
CA SER A 25 -0.29 17.16 0.40
C SER A 25 0.47 16.20 -0.47
N CYS A 26 -0.27 15.38 -1.23
CA CYS A 26 0.26 14.37 -2.11
C CYS A 26 1.34 15.06 -2.93
N THR A 27 2.61 14.90 -2.52
CA THR A 27 3.71 15.22 -3.40
C THR A 27 3.62 14.09 -4.39
N ASP A 28 2.84 14.35 -5.44
CA ASP A 28 2.47 13.39 -6.47
C ASP A 28 3.72 12.79 -7.12
N ALA A 29 4.91 13.31 -6.80
CA ALA A 29 6.19 12.72 -7.11
C ALA A 29 6.53 11.49 -6.22
N LYS A 30 6.44 10.29 -6.78
CA LYS A 30 7.00 9.05 -6.22
C LYS A 30 8.35 8.73 -6.85
N ALA A 31 9.25 8.12 -6.08
CA ALA A 31 10.53 7.64 -6.62
C ALA A 31 10.35 6.27 -7.31
N CYS A 32 10.83 6.14 -8.54
CA CYS A 32 10.83 4.87 -9.25
C CYS A 32 11.79 3.86 -8.60
N LEU A 33 11.34 2.64 -8.31
CA LEU A 33 12.18 1.59 -7.70
C LEU A 33 13.30 1.10 -8.63
N CYS A 34 13.15 1.23 -9.95
CA CYS A 34 14.16 0.82 -10.93
C CYS A 34 15.29 1.85 -11.08
N CYS A 35 14.95 3.08 -11.47
CA CYS A 35 15.95 4.12 -11.79
C CYS A 35 16.16 5.17 -10.68
N ARG A 36 15.41 5.08 -9.56
CA ARG A 36 15.45 5.99 -8.40
C ARG A 36 15.15 7.45 -8.72
N ARG A 37 14.63 7.75 -9.91
CA ARG A 37 14.20 9.11 -10.29
C ARG A 37 12.84 9.41 -9.70
N MET A 38 12.65 10.64 -9.23
CA MET A 38 11.34 11.14 -8.83
C MET A 38 10.47 11.38 -10.07
N ARG A 39 9.25 10.84 -10.08
CA ARG A 39 8.28 10.92 -11.16
C ARG A 39 6.91 11.23 -10.58
N SER A 40 6.14 12.07 -11.26
CA SER A 40 4.71 12.28 -10.94
C SER A 40 3.95 10.96 -10.96
N ALA A 41 2.86 10.84 -10.22
CA ALA A 41 2.07 9.63 -10.09
C ALA A 41 1.45 9.27 -11.45
N ALA A 42 1.14 10.27 -12.28
CA ALA A 42 0.70 10.08 -13.66
C ALA A 42 1.76 9.45 -14.60
N ARG A 43 3.02 9.33 -14.18
CA ARG A 43 4.12 8.65 -14.90
C ARG A 43 4.61 7.40 -14.17
N MET A 44 3.93 7.04 -13.11
CA MET A 44 4.14 5.80 -12.39
C MET A 44 3.14 4.79 -12.94
N ASP A 45 3.58 3.55 -12.96
CA ASP A 45 2.82 2.40 -13.38
C ASP A 45 1.50 2.25 -12.60
N ASP A 46 0.41 1.91 -13.31
CA ASP A 46 -0.95 1.82 -12.78
C ASP A 46 -1.12 0.64 -11.81
N ASP A 47 -0.29 -0.39 -11.94
CA ASP A 47 -0.24 -1.51 -10.99
C ASP A 47 0.21 -1.08 -9.57
N GLY A 48 0.73 0.15 -9.43
CA GLY A 48 1.15 0.69 -8.13
C GLY A 48 2.43 0.05 -7.60
N CYS A 49 3.14 -0.76 -8.41
CA CYS A 49 4.41 -1.39 -8.07
C CYS A 49 5.56 -0.39 -7.84
N GLY A 50 5.36 0.89 -8.16
CA GLY A 50 6.37 1.92 -7.92
C GLY A 50 7.44 1.98 -9.03
N ILE A 51 7.13 1.54 -10.25
CA ILE A 51 8.01 1.65 -11.42
C ILE A 51 7.45 2.75 -12.34
N CYS A 52 8.30 3.41 -13.14
CA CYS A 52 7.84 4.42 -14.10
C CYS A 52 7.70 3.83 -15.51
N ASP A 53 6.83 4.42 -16.33
CA ASP A 53 6.55 3.96 -17.70
C ASP A 53 7.82 3.81 -18.55
N GLU A 54 8.79 4.71 -18.38
CA GLU A 54 10.07 4.69 -19.11
C GLU A 54 10.91 3.43 -18.82
N CYS A 55 10.76 2.83 -17.63
CA CYS A 55 11.47 1.60 -17.26
C CYS A 55 10.69 0.34 -17.62
N LEU A 56 9.40 0.48 -17.93
CA LEU A 56 8.52 -0.60 -18.38
C LEU A 56 8.43 -0.69 -19.90
N ALA A 57 8.78 0.38 -20.60
CA ALA A 57 8.94 0.36 -22.05
C ALA A 57 9.99 -0.72 -22.46
N PRO A 58 9.76 -1.44 -23.57
CA PRO A 58 10.64 -2.51 -24.05
C PRO A 58 12.02 -2.03 -24.50
#